data_AF-A0A962YVD4-F1
#
_entry.id   AF-A0A962YVD4-F1
#
_cell.length_a   1.000
_cell.length_b   1.000
_cell.length_c   1.000
_cell.angle_alpha   90.00
_cell.angle_beta   90.00
_cell.angle_gamma   90.00
#
_symmetry.space_group_name_H-M   'P 1'
#
loop_
_entity.id
_entity.type
_entity.pdbx_description
1 polymer ?
#
loop_
_entity_poly.entity_id
_entity_poly.type
_entity_poly.pdbx_seq_one_letter_code
_entity_poly.pdbx_strand_id
1 'polypeptide(L)'
;MSSDIRYFVKGQYIVNPFTIYADYIHADCPEPLCRKYHISSEIDSAQAIAEIALPYLMSRDIYHKVVQNKTFLIQQTTGIHRAQRGKFITVYMDAAVAVHNPVMNGLFHQLVTAAGWIKEGPRPMLRLNDNGPDATLILEEPVYNAPHGRRFIYGGFECDPTT
;
A
#
# COMPACT_ATOMS: atom_id res chain seq x y z
N MET A 1 2.65 -28.76 -2.85
CA MET A 1 3.00 -27.53 -2.11
C MET A 1 2.37 -26.37 -2.86
N SER A 2 1.62 -25.48 -2.20
CA SER A 2 1.12 -24.28 -2.88
C SER A 2 2.29 -23.37 -3.23
N SER A 3 2.39 -22.93 -4.49
CA SER A 3 3.37 -21.93 -4.89
C SER A 3 3.08 -20.63 -4.15
N ASP A 4 4.08 -20.07 -3.48
CA ASP A 4 3.93 -18.77 -2.81
C ASP A 4 3.73 -17.67 -3.86
N ILE A 5 2.51 -17.15 -3.92
CA ILE A 5 2.06 -16.21 -4.95
C ILE A 5 2.84 -14.91 -4.77
N ARG A 6 3.48 -14.44 -5.84
CA ARG A 6 4.07 -13.11 -5.91
C ARG A 6 3.08 -12.15 -6.58
N TYR A 7 2.88 -10.99 -5.96
CA TYR A 7 1.88 -10.02 -6.41
C TYR A 7 2.35 -9.12 -7.56
N PHE A 8 3.59 -9.25 -8.01
CA PHE A 8 4.25 -8.33 -8.93
C PHE A 8 4.99 -9.03 -10.08
N VAL A 9 5.18 -8.32 -11.19
CA VAL A 9 5.88 -8.83 -12.38
C VAL A 9 7.39 -8.73 -12.21
N LYS A 10 8.11 -9.84 -12.43
CA LYS A 10 9.59 -9.85 -12.38
C LYS A 10 10.18 -8.88 -13.42
N GLY A 11 11.22 -8.13 -13.04
CA GLY A 11 11.87 -7.15 -13.91
C GLY A 11 11.16 -5.78 -13.96
N GLN A 12 10.03 -5.61 -13.26
CA GLN A 12 9.44 -4.29 -12.97
C GLN A 12 9.69 -3.86 -11.53
N TYR A 13 10.09 -4.79 -10.65
CA TYR A 13 10.32 -4.56 -9.24
C TYR A 13 11.63 -5.21 -8.78
N ILE A 14 12.34 -4.55 -7.87
CA ILE A 14 13.46 -5.12 -7.11
C ILE A 14 12.95 -5.60 -5.76
N VAL A 15 13.34 -6.81 -5.36
CA VAL A 15 13.05 -7.37 -4.04
C VAL A 15 14.07 -6.83 -3.04
N ASN A 16 13.61 -6.16 -1.98
CA ASN A 16 14.47 -5.76 -0.88
C ASN A 16 14.58 -6.93 0.13
N PRO A 17 15.75 -7.58 0.29
CA PRO A 17 15.90 -8.76 1.14
C PRO A 17 15.81 -8.47 2.64
N PHE A 18 15.85 -7.19 3.05
CA PHE A 18 15.77 -6.76 4.44
C PHE A 18 14.36 -6.34 4.86
N THR A 19 13.38 -6.38 3.95
CA THR A 19 11.98 -6.02 4.23
C THR A 19 11.00 -7.03 3.63
N ILE A 20 9.71 -6.83 3.87
CA ILE A 20 8.63 -7.60 3.25
C ILE A 20 8.24 -7.10 1.85
N TYR A 21 8.90 -6.05 1.34
CA TYR A 21 8.47 -5.30 0.16
C TYR A 21 9.35 -5.53 -1.07
N ALA A 22 8.77 -5.33 -2.24
CA ALA A 22 9.46 -5.12 -3.51
C ALA A 22 9.10 -3.74 -4.06
N ASP A 23 10.10 -3.00 -4.50
CA ASP A 23 10.03 -1.59 -4.89
C ASP A 23 10.02 -1.47 -6.42
N TYR A 24 9.17 -0.59 -6.97
CA TYR A 24 9.05 -0.34 -8.41
C TYR A 24 10.29 0.41 -8.93
N ILE A 25 10.88 -0.04 -10.04
CA ILE A 25 12.24 0.38 -10.45
C ILE A 25 12.31 1.50 -11.50
N HIS A 26 11.17 1.91 -12.06
CA HIS A 26 11.13 2.87 -13.18
C HIS A 26 10.68 4.27 -12.77
N ALA A 27 10.56 4.52 -11.48
CA ALA A 27 10.25 5.83 -10.90
C ALA A 27 11.12 6.06 -9.66
N ASP A 28 11.56 7.29 -9.44
CA ASP A 28 12.32 7.67 -8.24
C ASP A 28 11.38 7.99 -7.07
N CYS A 29 11.83 7.72 -5.85
CA CYS A 29 11.09 8.15 -4.65
C CYS A 29 11.17 9.68 -4.51
N PRO A 30 10.05 10.40 -4.32
CA PRO A 30 10.09 11.86 -4.18
C PRO A 30 10.84 12.32 -2.92
N GLU A 31 11.87 13.14 -3.10
CA GLU A 31 12.70 13.74 -2.04
C GLU A 31 12.58 15.28 -2.03
N PRO A 32 12.82 15.97 -0.89
CA PRO A 32 13.13 15.42 0.45
C PRO A 32 11.87 15.05 1.25
N LEU A 33 10.69 15.40 0.77
CA LEU A 33 9.41 15.07 1.38
C LEU A 33 8.48 14.47 0.33
N CYS A 34 7.73 13.46 0.74
CA CYS A 34 6.75 12.78 -0.08
C CYS A 34 5.39 12.71 0.63
N ARG A 35 4.30 12.68 -0.14
CA ARG A 35 2.98 12.31 0.37
C ARG A 35 2.80 10.80 0.23
N LYS A 36 2.54 10.13 1.35
CA LYS A 36 2.49 8.67 1.47
C LYS A 36 1.06 8.16 1.60
N TYR A 37 0.71 7.18 0.79
CA TYR A 37 -0.58 6.49 0.83
C TYR A 37 -0.40 4.98 1.04
N HIS A 38 -1.36 4.35 1.68
CA HIS A 38 -1.41 2.91 1.85
C HIS A 38 -2.69 2.33 1.24
N ILE A 39 -2.53 1.32 0.39
CA ILE A 39 -3.63 0.49 -0.10
C ILE A 39 -3.69 -0.76 0.78
N SER A 40 -4.82 -1.01 1.43
CA SER A 40 -5.03 -2.22 2.24
C SER A 40 -5.63 -3.35 1.39
N SER A 41 -5.35 -4.58 1.80
CA SER A 41 -5.97 -5.77 1.22
C SER A 41 -6.19 -6.85 2.28
N GLU A 42 -7.28 -7.60 2.16
CA GLU A 42 -7.38 -8.93 2.75
C GLU A 42 -6.51 -9.94 1.99
N ILE A 43 -6.12 -11.03 2.67
CA ILE A 43 -5.19 -12.03 2.13
C ILE A 43 -5.70 -12.67 0.83
N ASP A 44 -7.01 -12.92 0.73
CA ASP A 44 -7.62 -13.54 -0.44
C ASP A 44 -7.99 -12.54 -1.54
N SER A 45 -7.92 -11.24 -1.25
CA SER A 45 -8.19 -10.14 -2.20
C SER A 45 -6.91 -9.52 -2.79
N ALA A 46 -5.75 -9.87 -2.24
CA ALA A 46 -4.47 -9.22 -2.56
C ALA A 46 -4.03 -9.37 -4.02
N GLN A 47 -4.29 -10.53 -4.62
CA GLN A 47 -3.98 -10.75 -6.04
C GLN A 47 -4.80 -9.81 -6.93
N ALA A 48 -6.12 -9.75 -6.74
CA ALA A 48 -7.00 -8.87 -7.51
C ALA A 48 -6.70 -7.38 -7.27
N ILE A 49 -6.36 -6.99 -6.03
CA ILE A 49 -5.95 -5.61 -5.72
C ILE A 49 -4.63 -5.27 -6.41
N ALA A 50 -3.65 -6.19 -6.45
CA ALA A 50 -2.39 -5.96 -7.17
C ALA A 50 -2.59 -5.87 -8.69
N GLU A 51 -3.41 -6.74 -9.27
CA GLU A 51 -3.76 -6.74 -10.70
C GLU A 51 -4.45 -5.45 -11.16
N ILE A 52 -5.16 -4.76 -10.26
CA ILE A 52 -5.75 -3.43 -10.53
C ILE A 52 -4.74 -2.32 -10.25
N ALA A 53 -4.15 -2.30 -9.05
CA ALA A 53 -3.40 -1.16 -8.56
C ALA A 53 -2.01 -1.03 -9.20
N LEU A 54 -1.28 -2.13 -9.41
CA LEU A 54 0.08 -2.05 -9.93
C LEU A 54 0.10 -1.53 -11.37
N PRO A 55 -0.69 -2.05 -12.35
CA PRO A 55 -0.72 -1.48 -13.70
C PRO A 55 -1.20 -0.02 -13.73
N TYR A 56 -2.12 0.35 -12.84
CA TYR A 56 -2.59 1.73 -12.72
C TYR A 56 -1.48 2.70 -12.26
N LEU A 57 -0.65 2.29 -11.30
CA LEU A 57 0.47 3.09 -10.79
C LEU A 57 1.65 3.11 -11.78
N MET A 58 1.99 1.95 -12.37
CA MET A 58 3.04 1.83 -13.38
C MET A 58 2.75 2.67 -14.63
N SER A 59 1.50 2.71 -15.12
CA SER A 59 1.11 3.54 -16.28
C SER A 59 1.11 5.06 -16.03
N ARG A 60 1.59 5.50 -14.85
CA ARG A 60 1.73 6.90 -14.43
C ARG A 60 3.13 7.20 -13.87
N ASP A 61 4.06 6.25 -13.96
CA ASP A 61 5.42 6.34 -13.42
C ASP A 61 5.47 6.81 -11.95
N ILE A 62 4.58 6.27 -11.12
CA ILE A 62 4.48 6.62 -9.70
C ILE A 62 5.31 5.66 -8.87
N TYR A 63 6.20 6.17 -8.02
CA TYR A 63 6.97 5.32 -7.11
C TYR A 63 6.07 4.65 -6.07
N HIS A 64 6.21 3.34 -5.96
CA HIS A 64 5.44 2.52 -5.04
C HIS A 64 6.16 1.22 -4.73
N LYS A 65 5.78 0.61 -3.61
CA LYS A 65 6.25 -0.72 -3.21
C LYS A 65 5.10 -1.60 -2.76
N VAL A 66 5.24 -2.90 -2.97
CA VAL A 66 4.21 -3.90 -2.71
C VAL A 66 4.79 -5.05 -1.89
N VAL A 67 4.00 -5.64 -1.01
CA VAL A 67 4.41 -6.85 -0.27
C VAL A 67 4.79 -7.94 -1.26
N GLN A 68 5.91 -8.63 -1.03
CA GLN A 68 6.50 -9.48 -2.06
C GLN A 68 5.63 -10.69 -2.44
N ASN A 69 5.01 -11.34 -1.44
CA ASN A 69 4.32 -12.61 -1.63
C ASN A 69 3.23 -12.88 -0.56
N LYS A 70 2.47 -13.96 -0.74
CA LYS A 70 1.38 -14.35 0.18
C LYS A 70 1.91 -14.70 1.57
N THR A 71 3.07 -15.33 1.69
CA THR A 71 3.73 -15.60 2.99
C THR A 71 3.95 -14.33 3.81
N PHE A 72 4.56 -13.31 3.20
CA PHE A 72 4.82 -12.04 3.87
C PHE A 72 3.55 -11.25 4.18
N LEU A 73 2.52 -11.32 3.33
CA LEU A 73 1.23 -10.70 3.64
C LEU A 73 0.57 -11.35 4.86
N ILE A 74 0.64 -12.69 5.00
CA ILE A 74 0.18 -13.37 6.22
C ILE A 74 0.98 -12.90 7.44
N GLN A 75 2.32 -12.83 7.34
CA GLN A 75 3.17 -12.35 8.43
C GLN A 75 2.93 -10.87 8.79
N GLN A 76 2.53 -10.05 7.83
CA GLN A 76 2.12 -8.65 8.01
C GLN A 76 0.75 -8.52 8.70
N THR A 77 -0.19 -9.42 8.40
CA THR A 77 -1.54 -9.38 8.96
C THR A 77 -1.62 -9.96 10.37
N THR A 78 -0.93 -11.09 10.65
CA THR A 78 -1.06 -11.84 11.92
C THR A 78 0.26 -12.26 12.57
N GLY A 79 1.41 -12.06 11.91
CA GLY A 79 2.70 -12.60 12.34
C GLY A 79 3.71 -11.55 12.82
N ILE A 80 4.99 -11.86 12.61
CA ILE A 80 6.14 -11.06 13.08
C ILE A 80 6.19 -9.64 12.49
N HIS A 81 5.54 -9.40 11.36
CA HIS A 81 5.50 -8.10 10.69
C HIS A 81 4.21 -7.32 10.98
N ARG A 82 3.48 -7.65 12.06
CA ARG A 82 2.21 -6.97 12.44
C ARG A 82 2.26 -5.44 12.46
N ALA A 83 3.41 -4.83 12.75
CA ALA A 83 3.59 -3.37 12.72
C ALA A 83 3.37 -2.74 11.33
N GLN A 84 3.45 -3.56 10.28
CA GLN A 84 3.19 -3.19 8.89
C GLN A 84 1.75 -3.52 8.44
N ARG A 85 0.88 -4.06 9.31
CA ARG A 85 -0.52 -4.43 9.02
C ARG A 85 -1.24 -3.35 8.20
N GLY A 86 -1.95 -3.77 7.16
CA GLY A 86 -2.72 -2.88 6.27
C GLY A 86 -1.93 -2.21 5.15
N LYS A 87 -0.60 -2.22 5.19
CA LYS A 87 0.26 -1.56 4.18
C LYS A 87 0.59 -2.53 3.04
N PHE A 88 -0.42 -3.00 2.31
CA PHE A 88 -0.20 -4.01 1.25
C PHE A 88 0.55 -3.41 0.04
N ILE A 89 0.16 -2.20 -0.37
CA ILE A 89 0.91 -1.37 -1.31
C ILE A 89 1.12 -0.01 -0.64
N THR A 90 2.35 0.50 -0.64
CA THR A 90 2.66 1.89 -0.26
C THR A 90 2.95 2.68 -1.52
N VAL A 91 2.26 3.81 -1.69
CA VAL A 91 2.42 4.72 -2.83
C VAL A 91 3.04 6.03 -2.33
N TYR A 92 4.00 6.56 -3.07
CA TYR A 92 4.70 7.79 -2.77
C TYR A 92 4.48 8.79 -3.90
N MET A 93 4.09 10.01 -3.55
CA MET A 93 3.89 11.12 -4.49
C MET A 93 4.62 12.36 -3.97
N ASP A 94 4.81 13.37 -4.83
CA ASP A 94 5.33 14.68 -4.41
C ASP A 94 4.48 15.26 -3.25
N ALA A 95 5.12 15.84 -2.24
CA ALA A 95 4.45 16.42 -1.08
C ALA A 95 3.40 17.50 -1.45
N ALA A 96 3.60 18.26 -2.53
CA ALA A 96 2.69 19.30 -3.01
C ALA A 96 1.40 18.74 -3.64
N VAL A 97 1.33 17.45 -3.98
CA VAL A 97 0.08 16.80 -4.42
C VAL A 97 -0.95 16.88 -3.30
N ALA A 98 -2.20 17.22 -3.59
CA ALA A 98 -3.24 17.28 -2.57
C ALA A 98 -3.59 15.88 -2.00
N VAL A 99 -4.00 15.83 -0.72
CA VAL A 99 -4.46 14.61 -0.03
C VAL A 99 -5.49 13.85 -0.89
N HIS A 100 -6.52 14.57 -1.33
CA HIS A 100 -7.45 14.12 -2.37
C HIS A 100 -6.95 14.58 -3.73
N ASN A 101 -6.64 13.64 -4.63
CA ASN A 101 -6.09 13.93 -5.95
C ASN A 101 -6.64 12.97 -7.03
N PRO A 102 -6.57 13.35 -8.33
CA PRO A 102 -7.16 12.56 -9.41
C PRO A 102 -6.58 11.15 -9.55
N VAL A 103 -5.28 10.96 -9.24
CA VAL A 103 -4.63 9.65 -9.32
C VAL A 103 -5.24 8.70 -8.29
N MET A 104 -5.21 9.05 -7.02
CA MET A 104 -5.66 8.18 -5.95
C MET A 104 -7.20 8.02 -5.96
N ASN A 105 -7.95 9.04 -6.40
CA ASN A 105 -9.39 8.91 -6.62
C ASN A 105 -9.72 7.97 -7.80
N GLY A 106 -8.98 8.06 -8.91
CA GLY A 106 -9.15 7.14 -10.05
C GLY A 106 -8.86 5.69 -9.68
N LEU A 107 -7.81 5.44 -8.88
CA LEU A 107 -7.50 4.12 -8.34
C LEU A 107 -8.61 3.63 -7.39
N PHE A 108 -9.08 4.50 -6.50
CA PHE A 108 -10.18 4.20 -5.59
C PHE A 108 -11.44 3.73 -6.34
N HIS A 109 -11.82 4.44 -7.40
CA HIS A 109 -12.96 4.05 -8.22
C HIS A 109 -12.79 2.68 -8.87
N GLN A 110 -11.60 2.34 -9.39
CA GLN A 110 -11.35 1.01 -9.96
C GLN A 110 -11.49 -0.11 -8.92
N LEU A 111 -10.91 0.08 -7.73
CA LEU A 111 -11.02 -0.86 -6.61
C LEU A 111 -12.47 -1.03 -6.14
N VAL A 112 -13.24 0.06 -6.04
CA VAL A 112 -14.66 0.02 -5.65
C VAL A 112 -15.53 -0.63 -6.73
N THR A 113 -15.29 -0.38 -8.02
CA THR A 113 -15.99 -1.04 -9.11
C THR A 113 -15.73 -2.55 -9.12
N ALA A 114 -14.50 -2.97 -8.85
CA ALA A 114 -14.14 -4.39 -8.70
C ALA A 114 -14.61 -5.01 -7.37
N ALA A 115 -15.08 -4.23 -6.40
CA ALA A 115 -15.41 -4.71 -5.05
C ALA A 115 -16.66 -5.60 -4.93
N GLY A 116 -17.27 -6.05 -6.03
CA GLY A 116 -18.29 -7.12 -5.99
C GLY A 116 -17.80 -8.42 -5.33
N TRP A 117 -16.48 -8.64 -5.33
CA TRP A 117 -15.79 -9.85 -4.85
C TRP A 117 -14.50 -9.54 -4.05
N ILE A 118 -13.97 -8.31 -4.13
CA ILE A 118 -12.81 -7.84 -3.36
C ILE A 118 -13.25 -7.32 -1.99
N LYS A 119 -12.55 -7.73 -0.92
CA LYS A 119 -12.77 -7.27 0.47
C LYS A 119 -11.76 -6.18 0.83
N GLU A 120 -12.20 -5.21 1.63
CA GLU A 120 -11.29 -4.21 2.23
C GLU A 120 -10.34 -4.88 3.22
N GLY A 121 -9.07 -4.50 3.19
CA GLY A 121 -8.08 -4.98 4.14
C GLY A 121 -8.11 -4.24 5.48
N PRO A 122 -7.34 -4.70 6.47
CA PRO A 122 -7.24 -4.03 7.76
C PRO A 122 -6.72 -2.60 7.63
N ARG A 123 -7.27 -1.68 8.43
CA ARG A 123 -6.76 -0.30 8.55
C ARG A 123 -5.25 -0.31 8.87
N PRO A 124 -4.42 0.45 8.15
CA PRO A 124 -3.00 0.57 8.45
C PRO A 124 -2.72 1.17 9.83
N MET A 125 -1.56 0.84 10.39
CA MET A 125 -1.06 1.45 11.63
C MET A 125 0.07 2.45 11.33
N LEU A 126 -0.13 3.69 11.73
CA LEU A 126 0.89 4.74 11.73
C LEU A 126 1.54 4.79 13.12
N ARG A 127 2.87 4.88 13.17
CA ARG A 127 3.59 5.17 14.42
C ARG A 127 3.83 6.68 14.49
N LEU A 128 3.51 7.30 15.63
CA LEU A 128 3.63 8.75 15.79
C LEU A 128 5.07 9.25 15.97
N ASN A 129 6.00 8.37 16.35
CA ASN A 129 7.45 8.62 16.42
C ASN A 129 8.17 7.32 16.04
N ASP A 130 9.20 7.34 15.19
CA ASP A 130 9.78 6.10 14.62
C ASP A 130 10.27 5.11 15.69
N ASN A 131 10.87 5.65 16.76
CA ASN A 131 11.37 4.92 17.93
C ASN A 131 10.35 4.82 19.09
N GLY A 132 9.11 5.23 18.89
CA GLY A 132 8.04 5.13 19.90
C GLY A 132 7.66 3.66 20.21
N PRO A 133 7.26 3.35 21.45
CA PRO A 133 6.76 2.00 21.78
C PRO A 133 5.49 1.67 20.98
N ASP A 134 5.17 0.38 20.83
CA ASP A 134 3.97 -0.10 20.10
C ASP A 134 2.66 0.57 20.58
N ALA A 135 2.61 1.06 21.83
CA ALA A 135 1.49 1.85 22.37
C ALA A 135 1.28 3.22 21.70
N THR A 136 2.20 3.69 20.84
CA THR A 136 2.08 4.92 20.04
C THR A 136 1.57 4.70 18.62
N LEU A 137 1.16 3.46 18.30
CA LEU A 137 0.52 3.13 17.03
C LEU A 137 -0.92 3.63 17.01
N ILE A 138 -1.25 4.47 16.04
CA ILE A 138 -2.63 4.90 15.74
C ILE A 138 -3.09 4.28 14.41
N LEU A 139 -4.41 4.19 14.21
CA LEU A 139 -4.97 3.73 12.94
C LEU A 139 -4.98 4.88 11.93
N GLU A 140 -4.50 4.64 10.71
CA GLU A 140 -4.59 5.60 9.62
C GLU A 140 -6.04 5.78 9.17
N GLU A 141 -6.46 7.02 8.95
CA GLU A 141 -7.80 7.33 8.44
C GLU A 141 -7.91 7.07 6.93
N PRO A 142 -9.09 6.67 6.43
CA PRO A 142 -9.32 6.43 5.02
C PRO A 142 -9.38 7.76 4.26
N VAL A 143 -8.65 7.86 3.15
CA VAL A 143 -8.65 9.05 2.28
C VAL A 143 -9.97 9.16 1.53
N TYR A 144 -10.52 8.02 1.08
CA TYR A 144 -11.78 7.92 0.36
C TYR A 144 -12.72 6.91 1.02
N ASN A 145 -14.02 7.19 1.02
CA ASN A 145 -15.06 6.31 1.54
C ASN A 145 -16.09 6.06 0.44
N ALA A 146 -16.42 4.79 0.19
CA ALA A 146 -17.41 4.41 -0.82
C ALA A 146 -18.82 4.37 -0.20
N PRO A 147 -19.88 4.41 -1.03
CA PRO A 147 -21.17 3.85 -0.65
C PRO A 147 -20.99 2.44 -0.06
N HIS A 148 -21.78 2.11 0.97
CA HIS A 148 -21.61 0.89 1.79
C HIS A 148 -20.32 0.82 2.62
N GLY A 149 -19.60 1.94 2.81
CA GLY A 149 -18.57 2.10 3.83
C GLY A 149 -17.19 1.53 3.47
N ARG A 150 -16.99 1.04 2.24
CA ARG A 150 -15.74 0.40 1.82
C ARG A 150 -14.57 1.39 1.74
N ARG A 151 -13.42 0.97 2.26
CA ARG A 151 -12.19 1.76 2.41
C ARG A 151 -10.98 0.96 1.95
N PHE A 152 -10.35 1.39 0.86
CA PHE A 152 -9.16 0.74 0.31
C PHE A 152 -7.88 1.56 0.50
N ILE A 153 -7.98 2.89 0.53
CA ILE A 153 -6.84 3.82 0.51
C ILE A 153 -6.85 4.67 1.78
N TYR A 154 -5.70 4.72 2.44
CA TYR A 154 -5.45 5.36 3.73
C TYR A 154 -4.22 6.26 3.66
N GLY A 155 -4.06 7.13 4.67
CA GLY A 155 -2.90 8.00 4.80
C GLY A 155 -3.09 9.34 4.09
N GLY A 156 -2.20 9.68 3.16
CA GLY A 156 -2.13 11.00 2.53
C GLY A 156 -1.37 12.04 3.36
N PHE A 157 -0.62 11.61 4.38
CA PHE A 157 0.26 12.46 5.18
C PHE A 157 1.62 12.65 4.48
N GLU A 158 2.30 13.74 4.82
CA GLU A 158 3.67 14.00 4.41
C GLU A 158 4.65 13.24 5.31
N CYS A 159 5.74 12.75 4.72
CA CYS A 159 6.85 12.15 5.45
C CYS A 159 8.16 12.31 4.67
N ASP A 160 9.27 12.21 5.39
CA ASP A 160 10.57 11.90 4.81
C ASP A 160 10.53 10.47 4.22
N PRO A 161 10.97 10.25 2.97
CA PRO A 161 11.06 8.90 2.39
C PRO A 161 12.22 8.07 2.95
N THR A 162 13.20 8.68 3.62
CA THR A 162 14.42 8.03 4.13
C THR A 162 14.25 7.40 5.52
N THR A 163 13.11 7.68 6.19
CA THR A 163 12.70 7.14 7.51
C THR A 163 11.68 5.99 7.40
#